data_AF-A0A8H4GNV8-F1
#
_entry.id   AF-A0A8H4GNV8-F1
#
_cell.length_a   1.000
_cell.length_b   1.000
_cell.length_c   1.000
_cell.angle_alpha   90.00
_cell.angle_beta   90.00
_cell.angle_gamma   90.00
#
_symmetry.space_group_name_H-M   'P 1'
#
loop_
_entity.id
_entity.type
_entity.pdbx_description
1 polymer ?
#
loop_
_entity_poly.entity_id
_entity_poly.type
_entity_poly.pdbx_seq_one_letter_code
_entity_poly.pdbx_strand_id
1 'polypeptide(L)'
;MHAKTILALGLIAAVSAAKPTVYLIRHGEKPSDGGTGLSAQGLERAQCLRNVFGSASRYNIGYIMAQTPKSDGKRARPYETVEPLAEDLGLTVDTSCDRDDPKCVRDVVEGYTGSGNILICWEHDALTDIVDKLGDDDAPSYPDDRFDLIWTDPYPYSAITAETSYDSDQAQAYDQYQSYADSNEHKGKISHELIAAAASYAAAEAYEAHVAQNGQPESHAKANEILAAFAGAFLDREVEAKGLDFIDRQRAKRDAERQLAEASSQDY
;
A
#
# COMPACT_ATOMS: atom_id res chain seq x y z
N MET A 1 73.16 -9.62 -9.21
CA MET A 1 71.71 -9.87 -9.00
C MET A 1 71.06 -8.54 -8.62
N HIS A 2 70.26 -7.96 -9.50
CA HIS A 2 69.46 -6.75 -9.19
C HIS A 2 68.02 -7.02 -9.59
N ALA A 3 67.17 -7.32 -8.61
CA ALA A 3 65.73 -7.47 -8.83
C ALA A 3 65.10 -6.07 -8.89
N LYS A 4 64.50 -5.73 -10.03
CA LYS A 4 63.69 -4.52 -10.18
C LYS A 4 62.29 -4.80 -9.67
N THR A 5 61.94 -4.21 -8.53
CA THR A 5 60.57 -4.20 -8.01
C THR A 5 59.73 -3.22 -8.85
N ILE A 6 58.79 -3.75 -9.62
CA ILE A 6 57.79 -2.95 -10.34
C ILE A 6 56.63 -2.73 -9.38
N LEU A 7 56.44 -1.48 -8.94
CA LEU A 7 55.29 -1.06 -8.15
C LEU A 7 54.12 -0.81 -9.11
N ALA A 8 53.18 -1.75 -9.20
CA ALA A 8 51.94 -1.55 -9.94
C ALA A 8 51.01 -0.63 -9.12
N LEU A 9 50.89 0.62 -9.55
CA LEU A 9 49.93 1.58 -8.98
C LEU A 9 48.55 1.25 -9.56
N GLY A 10 47.72 0.53 -8.80
CA GLY A 10 46.34 0.24 -9.19
C GLY A 10 45.50 1.51 -9.22
N LEU A 11 44.88 1.82 -10.35
CA LEU A 11 43.84 2.84 -10.44
C LEU A 11 42.63 2.37 -9.63
N ILE A 12 42.33 3.01 -8.50
CA ILE A 12 41.05 2.85 -7.81
C ILE A 12 40.07 3.80 -8.52
N ALA A 13 39.22 3.25 -9.39
CA ALA A 13 38.07 4.01 -9.89
C ALA A 13 37.07 4.18 -8.75
N ALA A 14 36.87 5.41 -8.29
CA ALA A 14 35.79 5.73 -7.37
C ALA A 14 34.46 5.52 -8.11
N VAL A 15 33.77 4.42 -7.82
CA VAL A 15 32.39 4.22 -8.28
C VAL A 15 31.54 5.21 -7.48
N SER A 16 31.10 6.30 -8.14
CA SER A 16 30.06 7.15 -7.56
C SER A 16 28.79 6.32 -7.48
N ALA A 17 28.31 6.04 -6.26
CA ALA A 17 26.99 5.46 -6.10
C ALA A 17 25.96 6.40 -6.73
N ALA A 18 25.08 5.86 -7.57
CA ALA A 18 23.94 6.62 -8.05
C ALA A 18 23.11 7.07 -6.83
N LYS A 19 22.72 8.33 -6.80
CA LYS A 19 21.81 8.84 -5.76
C LYS A 19 20.44 8.14 -5.91
N PRO A 20 19.74 7.88 -4.80
CA PRO A 20 18.47 7.17 -4.86
C PRO A 20 17.43 8.01 -5.62
N THR A 21 16.45 7.33 -6.20
CA THR A 21 15.17 7.94 -6.52
C THR A 21 14.31 7.94 -5.27
N VAL A 22 13.55 9.02 -5.05
CA VAL A 22 12.53 9.09 -4.01
C VAL A 22 11.18 8.78 -4.67
N TYR A 23 10.47 7.82 -4.11
CA TYR A 23 9.08 7.53 -4.45
C TYR A 23 8.20 8.01 -3.32
N LEU A 24 7.19 8.82 -3.64
CA LEU A 24 6.26 9.35 -2.65
C LEU A 24 4.86 8.80 -2.90
N ILE A 25 4.24 8.32 -1.84
CA ILE A 25 2.85 7.84 -1.84
C ILE A 25 2.11 8.47 -0.67
N ARG A 26 0.80 8.65 -0.83
CA ARG A 26 -0.10 8.94 0.29
C ARG A 26 -0.38 7.64 1.06
N HIS A 27 -0.69 7.77 2.34
CA HIS A 27 -1.31 6.70 3.13
C HIS A 27 -2.60 6.17 2.46
N GLY A 28 -2.98 4.92 2.74
CA GLY A 28 -4.20 4.30 2.24
C GLY A 28 -5.50 4.88 2.82
N GLU A 29 -6.62 4.41 2.32
CA GLU A 29 -7.94 4.99 2.52
C GLU A 29 -8.33 5.09 4.01
N LYS A 30 -9.12 6.12 4.31
CA LYS A 30 -9.58 6.43 5.67
C LYS A 30 -10.97 5.78 5.86
N PRO A 31 -11.29 5.29 7.07
CA PRO A 31 -12.66 4.93 7.43
C PRO A 31 -13.62 6.09 7.16
N SER A 32 -14.81 5.77 6.67
CA SER A 32 -15.82 6.75 6.24
C SER A 32 -16.34 7.64 7.39
N ASP A 33 -16.24 7.16 8.63
CA ASP A 33 -16.59 7.89 9.85
C ASP A 33 -15.47 8.83 10.35
N GLY A 34 -14.32 8.86 9.66
CA GLY A 34 -13.16 9.65 10.05
C GLY A 34 -12.42 9.11 11.27
N GLY A 35 -12.58 7.82 11.60
CA GLY A 35 -11.89 7.13 12.69
C GLY A 35 -10.36 7.14 12.61
N THR A 36 -9.68 6.31 13.38
CA THR A 36 -8.21 6.11 13.28
C THR A 36 -7.88 4.91 12.40
N GLY A 37 -6.64 4.82 11.92
CA GLY A 37 -6.16 3.70 11.10
C GLY A 37 -6.75 3.62 9.69
N LEU A 38 -6.35 2.61 8.92
CA LEU A 38 -6.82 2.37 7.55
C LEU A 38 -8.26 1.81 7.50
N SER A 39 -8.99 2.14 6.44
CA SER A 39 -10.19 1.35 6.05
C SER A 39 -9.75 0.01 5.46
N ALA A 40 -10.69 -0.88 5.17
CA ALA A 40 -10.46 -2.13 4.45
C ALA A 40 -9.83 -1.88 3.09
N GLN A 41 -10.32 -0.89 2.35
CA GLN A 41 -9.70 -0.47 1.09
C GLN A 41 -8.26 -0.02 1.31
N GLY A 42 -8.00 0.71 2.40
CA GLY A 42 -6.64 1.13 2.79
C GLY A 42 -5.73 -0.03 3.19
N LEU A 43 -6.24 -1.02 3.92
CA LEU A 43 -5.51 -2.25 4.29
C LEU A 43 -5.20 -3.08 3.04
N GLU A 44 -6.15 -3.21 2.12
CA GLU A 44 -5.93 -3.87 0.84
C GLU A 44 -4.87 -3.15 0.02
N ARG A 45 -4.89 -1.82 0.01
CA ARG A 45 -3.85 -1.01 -0.62
C ARG A 45 -2.48 -1.27 -0.01
N ALA A 46 -2.39 -1.38 1.32
CA ALA A 46 -1.15 -1.75 2.00
C ALA A 46 -0.61 -3.12 1.53
N GLN A 47 -1.51 -4.09 1.32
CA GLN A 47 -1.15 -5.39 0.76
C GLN A 47 -0.72 -5.31 -0.71
N CYS A 48 -1.39 -4.47 -1.52
CA CYS A 48 -1.01 -4.25 -2.93
C CYS A 48 0.42 -3.73 -3.07
N LEU A 49 0.86 -2.86 -2.16
CA LEU A 49 2.22 -2.28 -2.18
C LEU A 49 3.31 -3.35 -2.13
N ARG A 50 3.06 -4.52 -1.52
CA ARG A 50 3.99 -5.67 -1.49
C ARG A 50 4.32 -6.17 -2.90
N ASN A 51 3.35 -6.15 -3.80
CA ASN A 51 3.54 -6.52 -5.21
C ASN A 51 4.15 -5.39 -6.04
N VAL A 52 3.72 -4.15 -5.78
CA VAL A 52 4.19 -2.96 -6.52
C VAL A 52 5.67 -2.68 -6.24
N PHE A 53 6.05 -2.65 -4.96
CA PHE A 53 7.37 -2.25 -4.48
C PHE A 53 8.22 -3.41 -3.93
N GLY A 54 7.74 -4.65 -4.06
CA GLY A 54 8.43 -5.84 -3.57
C GLY A 54 9.85 -6.02 -4.12
N SER A 55 10.56 -7.02 -3.58
CA SER A 55 12.00 -7.24 -3.85
C SER A 55 12.35 -7.47 -5.33
N ALA A 56 11.41 -7.97 -6.13
CA ALA A 56 11.56 -8.17 -7.58
C ALA A 56 11.14 -6.94 -8.41
N SER A 57 10.63 -5.89 -7.78
CA SER A 57 10.13 -4.70 -8.47
C SER A 57 11.27 -3.88 -9.08
N ARG A 58 10.94 -3.13 -10.13
CA ARG A 58 11.87 -2.14 -10.73
C ARG A 58 12.21 -0.99 -9.77
N TYR A 59 11.40 -0.79 -8.73
CA TYR A 59 11.55 0.32 -7.80
C TYR A 59 12.72 0.10 -6.84
N ASN A 60 13.12 -1.16 -6.57
CA ASN A 60 14.32 -1.49 -5.79
C ASN A 60 14.41 -0.70 -4.46
N ILE A 61 13.36 -0.80 -3.64
CA ILE A 61 13.26 -0.07 -2.38
C ILE A 61 14.27 -0.61 -1.37
N GLY A 62 15.15 0.26 -0.87
CA GLY A 62 16.15 -0.05 0.17
C GLY A 62 15.91 0.69 1.48
N TYR A 63 14.97 1.64 1.50
CA TYR A 63 14.65 2.42 2.68
C TYR A 63 13.21 2.91 2.61
N ILE A 64 12.50 2.84 3.73
CA ILE A 64 11.10 3.23 3.86
C ILE A 64 10.98 4.23 5.00
N MET A 65 10.33 5.36 4.75
CA MET A 65 9.98 6.36 5.74
C MET A 65 8.48 6.59 5.76
N ALA A 66 7.93 6.78 6.96
CA ALA A 66 6.55 7.16 7.16
C ALA A 66 6.42 8.22 8.26
N GLN A 67 5.32 8.96 8.21
CA GLN A 67 5.00 9.97 9.22
C GLN A 67 4.97 9.39 10.63
N THR A 68 5.52 10.12 11.61
CA THR A 68 5.45 9.68 13.01
C THR A 68 4.00 9.47 13.48
N PRO A 69 3.62 8.25 13.91
CA PRO A 69 2.32 7.99 14.52
C PRO A 69 2.23 8.60 15.91
N LYS A 70 1.03 9.02 16.32
CA LYS A 70 0.74 9.44 17.69
C LYS A 70 0.27 8.26 18.53
N SER A 71 0.53 8.31 19.83
CA SER A 71 0.11 7.26 20.77
C SER A 71 -1.40 7.08 20.90
N ASP A 72 -2.20 8.06 20.43
CA ASP A 72 -3.67 7.99 20.38
C ASP A 72 -4.20 7.40 19.06
N GLY A 73 -3.34 6.78 18.24
CA GLY A 73 -3.68 6.20 16.94
C GLY A 73 -3.83 7.22 15.81
N LYS A 74 -3.79 8.53 16.10
CA LYS A 74 -3.76 9.53 15.03
C LYS A 74 -2.43 9.44 14.29
N ARG A 75 -2.46 9.82 13.02
CA ARG A 75 -1.26 9.82 12.15
C ARG A 75 -0.64 8.42 11.92
N ALA A 76 -1.33 7.34 12.28
CA ALA A 76 -0.82 5.98 12.12
C ALA A 76 -0.88 5.44 10.68
N ARG A 77 -1.85 5.90 9.88
CA ARG A 77 -2.09 5.40 8.51
C ARG A 77 -0.85 5.35 7.61
N PRO A 78 0.03 6.37 7.55
CA PRO A 78 1.20 6.28 6.68
C PRO A 78 2.13 5.13 7.05
N TYR A 79 2.28 4.85 8.36
CA TYR A 79 3.03 3.69 8.85
C TYR A 79 2.31 2.38 8.50
N GLU A 80 1.02 2.25 8.85
CA GLU A 80 0.21 1.06 8.57
C GLU A 80 0.16 0.72 7.06
N THR A 81 0.25 1.73 6.20
CA THR A 81 0.22 1.56 4.74
C THR A 81 1.46 0.83 4.23
N VAL A 82 2.65 1.11 4.79
CA VAL A 82 3.92 0.57 4.28
C VAL A 82 4.50 -0.55 5.13
N GLU A 83 3.93 -0.79 6.31
CA GLU A 83 4.40 -1.83 7.25
C GLU A 83 4.47 -3.23 6.60
N PRO A 84 3.43 -3.74 5.90
CA PRO A 84 3.50 -5.08 5.30
C PRO A 84 4.61 -5.21 4.23
N LEU A 85 4.85 -4.15 3.46
CA LEU A 85 5.95 -4.10 2.49
C LEU A 85 7.31 -4.09 3.20
N ALA A 86 7.45 -3.33 4.29
CA ALA A 86 8.69 -3.26 5.05
C ALA A 86 9.05 -4.63 5.64
N GLU A 87 8.06 -5.35 6.19
CA GLU A 87 8.23 -6.73 6.68
C GLU A 87 8.75 -7.67 5.59
N ASP A 88 8.13 -7.67 4.41
CA ASP A 88 8.53 -8.49 3.26
C ASP A 88 9.95 -8.21 2.76
N LEU A 89 10.35 -6.95 2.79
CA LEU A 89 11.69 -6.52 2.37
C LEU A 89 12.75 -6.72 3.48
N GLY A 90 12.32 -7.06 4.71
CA GLY A 90 13.21 -7.12 5.88
C GLY A 90 13.76 -5.75 6.27
N LEU A 91 12.99 -4.69 6.05
CA LEU A 91 13.32 -3.30 6.37
C LEU A 91 12.54 -2.83 7.61
N THR A 92 13.04 -1.79 8.27
CA THR A 92 12.29 -1.04 9.27
C THR A 92 11.69 0.21 8.64
N VAL A 93 10.49 0.61 9.08
CA VAL A 93 9.91 1.91 8.71
C VAL A 93 10.52 3.00 9.59
N ASP A 94 11.20 3.98 8.99
CA ASP A 94 11.68 5.16 9.71
C ASP A 94 10.52 6.11 9.98
N THR A 95 10.22 6.34 11.26
CA THR A 95 9.16 7.25 11.72
C THR A 95 9.71 8.44 12.51
N SER A 96 10.94 8.86 12.24
CA SER A 96 11.64 9.88 13.04
C SER A 96 11.20 11.33 12.75
N CYS A 97 10.57 11.58 11.60
CA CYS A 97 10.14 12.93 11.20
C CYS A 97 8.64 13.14 11.47
N ASP A 98 8.31 14.26 12.13
CA ASP A 98 6.91 14.67 12.32
C ASP A 98 6.29 15.13 11.00
N ARG A 99 4.96 14.97 10.88
CA ARG A 99 4.14 15.40 9.74
C ARG A 99 4.54 16.75 9.17
N ASP A 100 4.74 17.71 10.07
CA ASP A 100 4.88 19.13 9.74
C ASP A 100 6.37 19.55 9.65
N ASP A 101 7.30 18.59 9.53
CA ASP A 101 8.76 18.81 9.41
C ASP A 101 9.36 18.21 8.12
N PRO A 102 9.08 18.79 6.94
CA PRO A 102 9.65 18.35 5.68
C PRO A 102 11.18 18.54 5.61
N LYS A 103 11.74 19.43 6.45
CA LYS A 103 13.19 19.61 6.53
C LYS A 103 13.87 18.38 7.13
N CYS A 104 13.28 17.77 8.15
CA CYS A 104 13.74 16.49 8.69
C CYS A 104 13.79 15.42 7.60
N VAL A 105 12.73 15.30 6.79
CA VAL A 105 12.65 14.34 5.68
C VAL A 105 13.80 14.56 4.69
N ARG A 106 14.01 15.81 4.26
CA ARG A 106 15.14 16.17 3.38
C ARG A 106 16.49 15.78 3.98
N ASP A 107 16.72 16.11 5.26
CA ASP A 107 18.00 15.82 5.92
C ASP A 107 18.27 14.30 5.96
N VAL A 108 17.22 13.48 6.13
CA VAL A 108 17.31 12.01 6.03
C VAL A 108 17.61 11.55 4.59
N VAL A 109 16.91 12.07 3.59
CA VAL A 109 17.13 11.73 2.17
C VAL A 109 18.54 12.10 1.72
N GLU A 110 19.04 13.28 2.08
CA GLU A 110 20.41 13.73 1.76
C GLU A 110 21.48 12.88 2.46
N GLY A 111 21.19 12.44 3.69
CA GLY A 111 22.06 11.60 4.51
C GLY A 111 22.04 10.11 4.14
N TYR A 112 21.10 9.67 3.30
CA TYR A 112 20.99 8.27 2.91
C TYR A 112 22.21 7.80 2.10
N THR A 113 22.84 6.73 2.57
CA THR A 113 24.03 6.10 1.95
C THR A 113 23.83 4.62 1.64
N GLY A 114 22.62 4.10 1.87
CA GLY A 114 22.27 2.71 1.57
C GLY A 114 22.14 2.45 0.07
N SER A 115 21.98 1.17 -0.28
CA SER A 115 21.69 0.74 -1.65
C SER A 115 20.19 0.82 -1.94
N GLY A 116 19.81 1.09 -3.19
CA GLY A 116 18.40 1.13 -3.59
C GLY A 116 17.76 2.51 -3.36
N ASN A 117 16.46 2.56 -3.58
CA ASN A 117 15.65 3.77 -3.59
C ASN A 117 14.87 3.95 -2.29
N ILE A 118 14.34 5.15 -2.09
CA ILE A 118 13.62 5.55 -0.88
C ILE A 118 12.12 5.59 -1.18
N LEU A 119 11.30 4.94 -0.37
CA LEU A 119 9.85 5.08 -0.37
C LEU A 119 9.42 5.95 0.82
N ILE A 120 8.66 7.01 0.56
CA ILE A 120 8.09 7.91 1.57
C ILE A 120 6.57 7.79 1.53
N CYS A 121 5.96 7.46 2.66
CA CYS A 121 4.51 7.44 2.82
C CYS A 121 4.05 8.53 3.78
N TRP A 122 3.12 9.39 3.35
CA TRP A 122 2.71 10.54 4.15
C TRP A 122 1.22 10.89 4.02
N GLU A 123 0.82 11.95 4.71
CA GLU A 123 -0.45 12.63 4.51
C GLU A 123 -0.37 13.59 3.31
N HIS A 124 -1.43 13.65 2.48
CA HIS A 124 -1.43 14.31 1.18
C HIS A 124 -1.02 15.79 1.20
N ASP A 125 -1.50 16.60 2.15
CA ASP A 125 -1.19 18.02 2.19
C ASP A 125 0.31 18.26 2.37
N ALA A 126 0.98 17.41 3.14
CA ALA A 126 2.39 17.53 3.45
C ALA A 126 3.32 16.85 2.43
N LEU A 127 2.80 16.09 1.46
CA LEU A 127 3.63 15.55 0.37
C LEU A 127 4.18 16.65 -0.53
N THR A 128 3.36 17.66 -0.83
CA THR A 128 3.77 18.85 -1.59
C THR A 128 4.92 19.57 -0.88
N ASP A 129 4.79 19.79 0.44
CA ASP A 129 5.81 20.45 1.25
C ASP A 129 7.12 19.65 1.32
N ILE A 130 7.04 18.31 1.31
CA ILE A 130 8.23 17.45 1.25
C ILE A 130 8.94 17.63 -0.10
N VAL A 131 8.21 17.60 -1.21
CA VAL A 131 8.77 17.74 -2.57
C VAL A 131 9.41 19.12 -2.77
N ASP A 132 8.73 20.20 -2.35
CA ASP A 132 9.31 21.55 -2.30
C ASP A 132 10.62 21.54 -1.52
N LYS A 133 10.61 20.90 -0.35
CA LYS A 133 11.78 20.90 0.52
C LYS A 133 12.94 20.07 0.00
N LEU A 134 12.69 19.04 -0.79
CA LEU A 134 13.72 18.22 -1.43
C LEU A 134 14.46 18.99 -2.53
N GLY A 135 13.79 19.91 -3.23
CA GLY A 135 14.44 20.79 -4.20
C GLY A 135 13.58 21.28 -5.37
N ASP A 136 12.28 20.96 -5.41
CA ASP A 136 11.36 21.42 -6.45
C ASP A 136 10.60 22.69 -5.99
N ASP A 137 11.19 23.87 -6.24
CA ASP A 137 10.58 25.15 -5.85
C ASP A 137 9.19 25.41 -6.50
N ASP A 138 8.78 24.62 -7.50
CA ASP A 138 7.48 24.66 -8.18
C ASP A 138 6.66 23.37 -7.95
N ALA A 139 6.84 22.74 -6.77
CA ALA A 139 6.22 21.45 -6.43
C ALA A 139 4.72 21.39 -6.73
N PRO A 140 4.23 20.32 -7.40
CA PRO A 140 2.80 20.15 -7.68
C PRO A 140 2.02 19.87 -6.39
N SER A 141 0.72 20.17 -6.39
CA SER A 141 -0.18 19.76 -5.30
C SER A 141 -0.54 18.29 -5.45
N TYR A 142 -0.43 17.51 -4.38
CA TYR A 142 -0.91 16.13 -4.37
C TYR A 142 -2.45 16.11 -4.44
N PRO A 143 -3.07 15.30 -5.32
CA PRO A 143 -4.53 15.28 -5.45
C PRO A 143 -5.25 14.63 -4.25
N ASP A 144 -6.30 15.31 -3.77
CA ASP A 144 -7.02 14.95 -2.53
C ASP A 144 -7.79 13.63 -2.58
N ASP A 145 -8.24 13.23 -3.77
CA ASP A 145 -9.09 12.06 -4.00
C ASP A 145 -8.32 10.81 -4.43
N ARG A 146 -6.99 10.92 -4.59
CA ARG A 146 -6.15 9.82 -5.06
C ARG A 146 -5.32 9.21 -3.93
N PHE A 147 -5.51 7.92 -3.72
CA PHE A 147 -4.74 7.10 -2.77
C PHE A 147 -3.75 6.17 -3.49
N ASP A 148 -3.90 6.07 -4.81
CA ASP A 148 -3.27 5.11 -5.72
C ASP A 148 -2.12 5.72 -6.53
N LEU A 149 -1.62 6.90 -6.18
CA LEU A 149 -0.54 7.53 -6.94
C LEU A 149 0.84 7.28 -6.32
N ILE A 150 1.82 7.10 -7.21
CA ILE A 150 3.24 7.12 -6.92
C ILE A 150 3.83 8.31 -7.65
N TRP A 151 4.33 9.26 -6.90
CA TRP A 151 5.21 10.31 -7.42
C TRP A 151 6.64 9.81 -7.49
N THR A 152 7.28 10.01 -8.64
CA THR A 152 8.67 9.63 -8.88
C THR A 152 9.55 10.87 -8.94
N ASP A 153 10.41 11.02 -7.95
CA ASP A 153 11.31 12.16 -7.79
C ASP A 153 12.79 11.70 -7.83
N PRO A 154 13.40 11.64 -9.01
CA PRO A 154 14.80 11.25 -9.14
C PRO A 154 15.73 12.41 -8.75
N TYR A 155 16.93 12.08 -8.24
CA TYR A 155 17.98 13.09 -8.03
C TYR A 155 18.20 13.92 -9.32
N PRO A 156 18.24 15.27 -9.26
CA PRO A 156 18.51 16.12 -8.09
C PRO A 156 17.28 16.52 -7.25
N TYR A 157 16.15 15.83 -7.37
CA TYR A 157 14.90 16.08 -6.65
C TYR A 157 14.26 17.44 -6.98
N SER A 158 14.47 17.90 -8.21
CA SER A 158 14.01 19.23 -8.65
C SER A 158 12.68 19.19 -9.39
N ALA A 159 12.06 18.01 -9.54
CA ALA A 159 10.79 17.84 -10.23
C ALA A 159 10.24 16.41 -10.06
N ILE A 160 8.93 16.28 -9.83
CA ILE A 160 8.22 15.02 -10.08
C ILE A 160 8.25 14.69 -11.57
N THR A 161 8.93 13.61 -11.93
CA THR A 161 9.14 13.21 -13.35
C THR A 161 8.10 12.24 -13.86
N ALA A 162 7.39 11.56 -12.96
CA ALA A 162 6.30 10.65 -13.32
C ALA A 162 5.29 10.52 -12.18
N GLU A 163 4.02 10.42 -12.57
CA GLU A 163 2.91 10.03 -11.71
C GLU A 163 2.38 8.68 -12.22
N THR A 164 2.54 7.63 -11.42
CA THR A 164 2.07 6.29 -11.78
C THR A 164 0.93 5.89 -10.86
N SER A 165 -0.22 5.54 -11.44
CA SER A 165 -1.34 4.96 -10.69
C SER A 165 -1.10 3.46 -10.46
N TYR A 166 -1.43 2.97 -9.25
CA TYR A 166 -1.45 1.57 -8.87
C TYR A 166 -2.76 1.26 -8.15
N ASP A 167 -3.66 0.54 -8.80
CA ASP A 167 -4.80 -0.03 -8.09
C ASP A 167 -4.44 -1.41 -7.54
N SER A 168 -5.14 -1.82 -6.48
CA SER A 168 -5.14 -3.20 -6.05
C SER A 168 -5.96 -4.05 -7.01
N ASP A 169 -5.49 -5.28 -7.28
CA ASP A 169 -6.20 -6.23 -8.14
C ASP A 169 -7.63 -6.50 -7.61
N GLN A 170 -7.86 -6.40 -6.29
CA GLN A 170 -9.16 -6.67 -5.67
C GLN A 170 -10.11 -5.46 -5.69
N ALA A 171 -9.61 -4.22 -5.62
CA ALA A 171 -10.39 -3.01 -5.90
C ALA A 171 -10.73 -2.92 -7.39
N GLN A 172 -9.77 -3.20 -8.29
CA GLN A 172 -10.05 -3.34 -9.72
C GLN A 172 -11.06 -4.46 -9.98
N ALA A 173 -10.96 -5.58 -9.28
CA ALA A 173 -11.92 -6.66 -9.37
C ALA A 173 -13.31 -6.22 -8.85
N TYR A 174 -13.39 -5.46 -7.76
CA TYR A 174 -14.67 -4.95 -7.27
C TYR A 174 -15.32 -3.97 -8.25
N ASP A 175 -14.56 -3.01 -8.79
CA ASP A 175 -15.07 -2.05 -9.79
C ASP A 175 -15.46 -2.75 -11.09
N GLN A 176 -14.63 -3.69 -11.54
CA GLN A 176 -14.94 -4.56 -12.68
C GLN A 176 -16.22 -5.35 -12.41
N TYR A 177 -16.37 -5.92 -11.22
CA TYR A 177 -17.58 -6.63 -10.80
C TYR A 177 -18.82 -5.73 -10.82
N GLN A 178 -18.74 -4.49 -10.29
CA GLN A 178 -19.86 -3.54 -10.30
C GLN A 178 -20.25 -3.14 -11.73
N SER A 179 -19.27 -2.89 -12.61
CA SER A 179 -19.55 -2.57 -14.01
C SER A 179 -20.30 -3.70 -14.74
N TYR A 180 -19.98 -4.95 -14.42
CA TYR A 180 -20.72 -6.12 -14.93
C TYR A 180 -22.11 -6.24 -14.29
N ALA A 181 -22.21 -6.02 -12.97
CA ALA A 181 -23.47 -6.09 -12.23
C ALA A 181 -24.53 -5.13 -12.78
N ASP A 182 -24.14 -3.92 -13.19
CA ASP A 182 -25.05 -2.87 -13.67
C ASP A 182 -25.48 -3.06 -15.13
N SER A 183 -24.76 -3.88 -15.91
CA SER A 183 -24.99 -4.04 -17.34
C SER A 183 -26.23 -4.88 -17.73
N ASN A 184 -26.97 -5.45 -16.77
CA ASN A 184 -28.12 -6.35 -17.01
C ASN A 184 -27.82 -7.54 -17.96
N GLU A 185 -26.56 -7.86 -18.26
CA GLU A 185 -26.21 -9.04 -19.06
C GLU A 185 -26.32 -10.31 -18.20
N HIS A 186 -27.34 -11.12 -18.50
CA HIS A 186 -27.52 -12.40 -17.84
C HIS A 186 -26.54 -13.47 -18.36
N LYS A 187 -25.79 -14.03 -17.40
CA LYS A 187 -25.28 -15.42 -17.31
C LYS A 187 -24.05 -15.77 -18.16
N GLY A 188 -22.93 -15.98 -17.45
CA GLY A 188 -21.90 -16.96 -17.84
C GLY A 188 -20.46 -16.48 -17.96
N LYS A 189 -20.15 -15.20 -17.66
CA LYS A 189 -18.80 -14.64 -17.92
C LYS A 189 -18.02 -14.09 -16.73
N ILE A 190 -18.60 -14.02 -15.53
CA ILE A 190 -17.89 -13.54 -14.34
C ILE A 190 -17.15 -14.73 -13.72
N SER A 191 -15.83 -14.62 -13.54
CA SER A 191 -15.05 -15.68 -12.89
C SER A 191 -15.37 -15.74 -11.38
N HIS A 192 -15.25 -16.93 -10.80
CA HIS A 192 -15.39 -17.09 -9.34
C HIS A 192 -14.31 -16.31 -8.57
N GLU A 193 -13.13 -16.09 -9.17
CA GLU A 193 -12.07 -15.25 -8.61
C GLU A 193 -12.50 -13.79 -8.51
N LEU A 194 -13.16 -13.24 -9.55
CA LEU A 194 -13.68 -11.88 -9.56
C LEU A 194 -14.80 -11.70 -8.52
N ILE A 195 -15.65 -12.72 -8.37
CA ILE A 195 -16.70 -12.74 -7.34
C ILE A 195 -16.11 -12.90 -5.94
N ALA A 196 -15.06 -13.71 -5.78
CA ALA A 196 -14.36 -13.88 -4.52
C ALA A 196 -13.73 -12.57 -4.07
N ALA A 197 -13.02 -11.88 -4.98
CA ALA A 197 -12.43 -10.57 -4.70
C ALA A 197 -13.51 -9.56 -4.30
N ALA A 198 -14.63 -9.52 -5.02
CA ALA A 198 -15.75 -8.64 -4.67
C ALA A 198 -16.38 -8.99 -3.31
N ALA A 199 -16.49 -10.28 -2.99
CA ALA A 199 -17.00 -10.74 -1.71
C ALA A 199 -16.04 -10.41 -0.55
N SER A 200 -14.73 -10.55 -0.75
CA SER A 200 -13.72 -10.13 0.22
C SER A 200 -13.78 -8.64 0.49
N TYR A 201 -13.84 -7.83 -0.57
CA TYR A 201 -13.94 -6.37 -0.46
C TYR A 201 -15.18 -5.96 0.34
N ALA A 202 -16.36 -6.46 -0.07
CA ALA A 202 -17.62 -6.16 0.61
C ALA A 202 -17.65 -6.68 2.06
N ALA A 203 -17.00 -7.81 2.33
CA ALA A 203 -16.91 -8.37 3.67
C ALA A 203 -16.06 -7.50 4.60
N ALA A 204 -14.94 -6.99 4.08
CA ALA A 204 -14.05 -6.13 4.83
C ALA A 204 -14.71 -4.77 5.12
N GLU A 205 -15.44 -4.19 4.16
CA GLU A 205 -16.24 -2.97 4.37
C GLU A 205 -17.34 -3.19 5.43
N ALA A 206 -18.07 -4.31 5.36
CA ALA A 206 -19.08 -4.66 6.36
C ALA A 206 -18.47 -4.91 7.75
N TYR A 207 -17.25 -5.44 7.80
CA TYR A 207 -16.50 -5.63 9.03
C TYR A 207 -16.08 -4.31 9.67
N GLU A 208 -15.62 -3.33 8.89
CA GLU A 208 -15.37 -1.99 9.41
C GLU A 208 -16.63 -1.39 10.04
N ALA A 209 -17.76 -1.46 9.34
CA ALA A 209 -19.04 -0.96 9.87
C ALA A 209 -19.43 -1.68 11.17
N HIS A 210 -19.15 -2.98 11.27
CA HIS A 210 -19.32 -3.75 12.50
C HIS A 210 -18.41 -3.23 13.62
N VAL A 211 -17.12 -3.02 13.35
CA VAL A 211 -16.15 -2.53 14.34
C VAL A 211 -16.48 -1.12 14.81
N ALA A 212 -16.88 -0.22 13.91
CA ALA A 212 -17.28 1.14 14.26
C ALA A 212 -18.50 1.16 15.22
N GLN A 213 -19.43 0.21 15.08
CA GLN A 213 -20.63 0.12 15.91
C GLN A 213 -20.44 -0.68 17.19
N ASN A 214 -19.60 -1.72 17.17
CA ASN A 214 -19.52 -2.73 18.23
C ASN A 214 -18.15 -2.78 18.93
N GLY A 215 -17.15 -2.05 18.44
CA GLY A 215 -15.75 -2.15 18.87
C GLY A 215 -14.98 -3.26 18.17
N GLN A 216 -13.66 -3.31 18.40
CA GLN A 216 -12.81 -4.38 17.86
C GLN A 216 -13.19 -5.74 18.46
N PRO A 217 -13.13 -6.84 17.68
CA PRO A 217 -13.36 -8.18 18.22
C PRO A 217 -12.32 -8.57 19.27
N GLU A 218 -12.69 -9.51 20.15
CA GLU A 218 -11.81 -9.96 21.23
C GLU A 218 -10.62 -10.82 20.76
N SER A 219 -10.64 -11.29 19.51
CA SER A 219 -9.57 -12.12 18.96
C SER A 219 -9.59 -12.16 17.43
N HIS A 220 -8.44 -12.50 16.86
CA HIS A 220 -8.26 -12.80 15.44
C HIS A 220 -9.25 -13.83 14.90
N ALA A 221 -9.48 -14.91 15.65
CA ALA A 221 -10.45 -15.94 15.28
C ALA A 221 -11.86 -15.35 15.16
N LYS A 222 -12.22 -14.42 16.05
CA LYS A 222 -13.52 -13.76 16.01
C LYS A 222 -13.63 -12.77 14.86
N ALA A 223 -12.56 -12.03 14.55
CA ALA A 223 -12.49 -11.17 13.37
C ALA A 223 -12.72 -11.98 12.08
N ASN A 224 -12.04 -13.12 11.92
CA ASN A 224 -12.21 -14.02 10.79
C ASN A 224 -13.61 -14.60 10.68
N GLU A 225 -14.22 -14.98 11.80
CA GLU A 225 -15.60 -15.47 11.81
C GLU A 225 -16.57 -14.40 11.27
N ILE A 226 -16.40 -13.15 11.68
CA ILE A 226 -17.24 -12.03 11.24
C ILE A 226 -17.01 -11.71 9.76
N LEU A 227 -15.76 -11.62 9.31
CA LEU A 227 -15.39 -11.42 7.90
C LEU A 227 -15.97 -12.54 7.02
N ALA A 228 -15.81 -13.80 7.40
CA ALA A 228 -16.37 -14.94 6.68
C ALA A 228 -17.92 -14.91 6.65
N ALA A 229 -18.56 -14.46 7.72
CA ALA A 229 -20.01 -14.26 7.76
C ALA A 229 -20.46 -13.19 6.77
N PHE A 230 -19.75 -12.06 6.68
CA PHE A 230 -20.08 -11.01 5.72
C PHE A 230 -19.81 -11.41 4.26
N ALA A 231 -18.70 -12.11 3.99
CA ALA A 231 -18.41 -12.66 2.66
C ALA A 231 -19.50 -13.66 2.24
N GLY A 232 -19.92 -14.53 3.16
CA GLY A 232 -21.03 -15.46 2.94
C GLY A 232 -22.34 -14.73 2.63
N ALA A 233 -22.68 -13.69 3.40
CA ALA A 233 -23.89 -12.90 3.18
C ALA A 233 -23.90 -12.18 1.83
N PHE A 234 -22.75 -11.63 1.41
CA PHE A 234 -22.59 -11.05 0.07
C PHE A 234 -22.86 -12.09 -1.02
N LEU A 235 -22.15 -13.23 -0.97
CA LEU A 235 -22.29 -14.29 -1.97
C LEU A 235 -23.72 -14.85 -2.04
N ASP A 236 -24.40 -14.97 -0.91
CA ASP A 236 -25.78 -15.47 -0.84
C ASP A 236 -26.75 -14.51 -1.52
N ARG A 237 -26.60 -13.20 -1.27
CA ARG A 237 -27.37 -12.17 -1.97
C ARG A 237 -27.16 -12.24 -3.48
N GLU A 238 -25.92 -12.43 -3.94
CA GLU A 238 -25.62 -12.49 -5.37
C GLU A 238 -26.15 -13.76 -6.04
N VAL A 239 -26.15 -14.90 -5.32
CA VAL A 239 -26.79 -16.14 -5.80
C VAL A 239 -28.30 -15.94 -5.97
N GLU A 240 -28.94 -15.31 -5.00
CA GLU A 240 -30.38 -15.02 -5.03
C GLU A 240 -30.76 -14.01 -6.12
N ALA A 241 -29.96 -12.95 -6.27
CA ALA A 241 -30.25 -11.86 -7.21
C ALA A 241 -29.85 -12.18 -8.66
N LYS A 242 -28.78 -12.95 -8.88
CA LYS A 242 -28.14 -13.10 -10.19
C LYS A 242 -28.00 -14.55 -10.67
N GLY A 243 -28.37 -15.53 -9.84
CA GLY A 243 -28.45 -16.94 -10.25
C GLY A 243 -27.11 -17.61 -10.48
N LEU A 244 -26.11 -17.28 -9.63
CA LEU A 244 -24.82 -17.97 -9.58
C LEU A 244 -24.98 -19.47 -9.34
N ASP A 245 -24.17 -20.29 -10.03
CA ASP A 245 -24.17 -21.73 -9.78
C ASP A 245 -23.61 -22.04 -8.38
N PHE A 246 -24.11 -23.11 -7.77
CA PHE A 246 -23.72 -23.52 -6.42
C PHE A 246 -22.21 -23.81 -6.32
N ILE A 247 -21.61 -24.36 -7.38
CA ILE A 247 -20.18 -24.65 -7.43
C ILE A 247 -19.36 -23.36 -7.43
N ASP A 248 -19.77 -22.34 -8.19
CA ASP A 248 -19.10 -21.04 -8.24
C ASP A 248 -19.20 -20.31 -6.90
N ARG A 249 -20.36 -20.37 -6.22
CA ARG A 249 -20.53 -19.85 -4.85
C ARG A 249 -19.54 -20.48 -3.88
N GLN A 250 -19.40 -21.82 -3.89
CA GLN A 250 -18.51 -22.51 -2.95
C GLN A 250 -17.03 -22.23 -3.21
N ARG A 251 -16.63 -22.06 -4.48
CA ARG A 251 -15.27 -21.64 -4.84
C ARG A 251 -15.02 -20.21 -4.41
N ALA A 252 -15.91 -19.29 -4.79
CA ALA A 252 -15.79 -17.89 -4.42
C ALA A 252 -15.75 -17.69 -2.91
N LYS A 253 -16.54 -18.45 -2.14
CA LYS A 253 -16.51 -18.44 -0.68
C LYS A 253 -15.16 -18.83 -0.12
N ARG A 254 -14.58 -19.95 -0.58
CA ARG A 254 -13.26 -20.42 -0.11
C ARG A 254 -12.15 -19.45 -0.46
N ASP A 255 -12.20 -18.88 -1.66
CA ASP A 255 -11.19 -17.93 -2.11
C ASP A 255 -11.31 -16.60 -1.36
N ALA A 256 -12.54 -16.15 -1.07
CA ALA A 256 -12.75 -14.97 -0.25
C ALA A 256 -12.30 -15.16 1.20
N GLU A 257 -12.65 -16.29 1.82
CA GLU A 257 -12.16 -16.64 3.17
C GLU A 257 -10.63 -16.71 3.23
N ARG A 258 -9.96 -17.19 2.17
CA ARG A 258 -8.50 -17.18 2.09
C ARG A 258 -7.94 -15.76 2.03
N GLN A 259 -8.46 -14.93 1.14
CA GLN A 259 -8.05 -13.52 1.01
C GLN A 259 -8.26 -12.73 2.31
N LEU A 260 -9.40 -12.96 2.98
CA LEU A 260 -9.73 -12.31 4.25
C LEU A 260 -8.86 -12.80 5.41
N ALA A 261 -8.53 -14.09 5.45
CA ALA A 261 -7.64 -14.65 6.46
C ALA A 261 -6.20 -14.14 6.29
N GLU A 262 -5.73 -13.99 5.05
CA GLU A 262 -4.45 -13.36 4.75
C GLU A 262 -4.44 -11.90 5.23
N ALA A 263 -5.49 -11.14 4.92
CA ALA A 263 -5.61 -9.74 5.33
C ALA A 263 -5.72 -9.54 6.86
N SER A 264 -6.51 -10.38 7.56
CA SER A 264 -6.75 -10.22 9.00
C SER A 264 -5.63 -10.75 9.89
N SER A 265 -4.76 -11.63 9.37
CA SER A 265 -3.68 -12.28 10.13
C SER A 265 -2.64 -11.33 10.72
N GLN A 266 -2.67 -10.05 10.34
CA GLN A 266 -1.73 -9.03 10.81
C GLN A 266 -2.30 -8.08 11.86
N ASP A 267 -3.61 -8.14 12.16
CA ASP A 267 -4.27 -7.25 13.12
C ASP A 267 -4.17 -7.72 14.60
N TYR A 268 -3.50 -8.85 14.87
CA TYR A 268 -3.40 -9.48 16.20
C TYR A 268 -2.05 -10.15 16.49
#